data_AF-A0A4T0UZC2-F1
#
_entry.id   AF-A0A4T0UZC2-F1
#
_cell.length_a   1.000
_cell.length_b   1.000
_cell.length_c   1.000
_cell.angle_alpha   90.00
_cell.angle_beta   90.00
_cell.angle_gamma   90.00
#
_symmetry.space_group_name_H-M   'P 1'
#
loop_
_entity.id
_entity.type
_entity.pdbx_description
1 polymer ?
#
loop_
_entity_poly.entity_id
_entity_poly.type
_entity_poly.pdbx_seq_one_letter_code
_entity_poly.pdbx_strand_id
1 'polypeptide(L)'
;MLDIGLPEMAVIAVVAILVFGPDKLPELARQAAQWVKIARRFANQARDELRDELGPEYADLELKDLDPRQIVRKHILEALEDDDEDEDEDDEPDVLEDGEVPPFDDEAT
;
A
#
# COMPACT_ATOMS: atom_id res chain seq x y z
N MET A 1 2.05 15.55 19.23
CA MET A 1 0.93 14.59 19.10
C MET A 1 -0.34 15.35 19.47
N LEU A 2 -1.42 15.20 18.72
CA LEU A 2 -2.71 15.82 19.09
C LEU A 2 -3.32 14.95 20.19
N ASP A 3 -3.10 15.34 21.44
CA ASP A 3 -3.86 14.83 22.59
C ASP A 3 -5.26 15.44 22.52
N ILE A 4 -6.15 14.81 21.76
CA ILE A 4 -7.56 15.14 21.68
C ILE A 4 -8.33 14.08 22.46
N GLY A 5 -8.81 14.47 23.64
CA GLY A 5 -9.74 13.70 24.43
C GLY A 5 -11.18 14.20 24.28
N LEU A 6 -12.08 13.55 25.00
CA LEU A 6 -13.47 13.99 25.12
C LEU A 6 -13.62 15.46 25.57
N PRO A 7 -12.88 15.99 26.57
CA PRO A 7 -13.05 17.38 26.98
C PRO A 7 -12.59 18.37 25.91
N GLU A 8 -11.50 18.11 25.19
CA GLU A 8 -11.02 18.96 24.10
C GLU A 8 -12.02 18.99 22.94
N MET A 9 -12.61 17.84 22.59
CA MET A 9 -13.67 17.76 21.59
C MET A 9 -14.91 18.57 21.98
N ALA A 10 -15.27 18.58 23.27
CA ALA A 10 -16.40 19.39 23.76
C ALA A 10 -16.13 20.89 23.60
N VAL A 11 -14.91 21.35 23.91
CA VAL A 11 -14.51 22.76 23.71
C VAL A 11 -14.59 23.14 22.23
N ILE A 12 -14.07 22.29 21.33
CA ILE A 12 -14.16 22.52 19.88
C ILE A 12 -15.62 22.60 19.42
N ALA A 13 -16.49 21.72 19.92
CA ALA A 13 -17.91 21.72 19.59
C ALA A 13 -18.60 23.01 20.05
N VAL A 14 -18.30 23.49 21.26
CA VAL A 14 -18.84 24.76 21.77
C VAL A 14 -18.37 25.93 20.91
N VAL A 15 -17.07 25.99 20.57
CA VAL A 15 -16.53 27.05 19.70
C VAL A 15 -17.19 27.01 18.32
N ALA A 16 -17.36 25.83 17.73
CA ALA A 16 -18.04 25.67 16.44
C ALA A 16 -19.50 26.15 16.52
N ILE A 17 -20.21 25.83 17.61
CA ILE A 17 -21.59 26.29 17.84
C ILE A 17 -21.64 27.82 17.96
N LEU A 18 -20.68 28.44 18.63
CA LEU A 18 -20.63 29.90 18.77
C LEU A 18 -20.33 30.61 17.45
N VAL A 19 -19.44 30.05 16.62
CA VAL A 19 -19.03 30.65 15.35
C VAL A 19 -20.12 30.50 14.28
N PHE A 20 -20.67 29.29 14.13
CA PHE A 20 -21.61 28.97 13.04
C PHE A 20 -23.07 29.04 13.48
N GLY A 21 -23.35 28.86 14.76
CA GLY A 21 -24.70 28.73 15.32
C GLY A 21 -25.14 27.27 15.47
N PRO A 22 -25.90 26.92 16.53
CA PRO A 22 -26.36 25.56 16.79
C PRO A 22 -27.32 25.04 15.71
N ASP A 23 -28.07 25.93 15.06
CA ASP A 23 -29.02 25.57 14.01
C ASP A 23 -28.34 25.28 12.66
N LYS A 24 -27.17 25.88 12.41
CA LYS A 24 -26.46 25.79 11.13
C LYS A 24 -25.51 24.61 11.04
N LEU A 25 -24.90 24.22 12.15
CA LEU A 25 -24.04 23.03 12.19
C LEU A 25 -24.70 21.73 11.68
N PRO A 26 -25.91 21.35 12.10
CA PRO A 26 -26.55 20.13 11.59
C PRO A 26 -26.90 20.25 10.11
N GLU A 27 -27.22 21.45 9.63
CA GLU A 27 -27.47 21.72 8.21
C GLU A 27 -26.20 21.50 7.38
N LEU A 28 -25.07 22.06 7.82
CA LEU A 28 -23.75 21.90 7.18
C LEU A 28 -23.25 20.45 7.21
N ALA A 29 -23.41 19.76 8.35
CA ALA A 29 -23.01 18.36 8.48
C ALA A 29 -23.80 17.46 7.51
N ARG A 30 -25.11 17.70 7.34
CA ARG A 30 -25.95 16.98 6.36
C ARG A 30 -25.50 17.25 4.92
N GLN A 31 -25.18 18.50 4.60
CA GLN A 31 -24.67 18.85 3.27
C GLN A 31 -23.33 18.15 2.99
N ALA A 32 -22.38 18.22 3.92
CA ALA A 32 -21.10 17.53 3.78
C ALA A 32 -21.29 16.01 3.64
N ALA A 33 -22.15 15.39 4.44
CA ALA A 33 -22.45 13.96 4.33
C ALA A 33 -23.04 13.59 2.97
N GLN A 34 -23.91 14.43 2.41
CA GLN A 34 -24.47 14.21 1.08
C GLN A 34 -23.39 14.31 0.00
N TRP A 35 -22.48 15.27 0.10
CA TRP A 35 -21.35 15.41 -0.83
C TRP A 35 -20.41 14.20 -0.77
N VAL A 36 -20.09 13.73 0.44
CA VAL A 36 -19.31 12.51 0.64
C VAL A 36 -19.99 11.29 0.01
N LYS A 37 -21.31 11.16 0.15
CA LYS A 37 -22.08 10.08 -0.47
C LYS A 37 -22.02 10.13 -2.00
N ILE A 38 -22.13 11.33 -2.58
CA ILE A 38 -22.03 11.54 -4.02
C ILE A 38 -20.62 11.18 -4.50
N ALA A 39 -19.58 11.68 -3.82
CA ALA A 39 -18.20 11.38 -4.15
C ALA A 39 -17.90 9.87 -4.08
N ARG A 40 -18.37 9.19 -3.03
CA ARG A 40 -18.25 7.73 -2.90
C ARG A 40 -18.94 6.98 -4.04
N ARG A 41 -20.13 7.42 -4.44
CA ARG A 41 -20.85 6.81 -5.57
C ARG A 41 -20.08 6.97 -6.87
N PHE A 42 -19.54 8.16 -7.13
CA PHE A 42 -18.75 8.43 -8.32
C PHE A 42 -17.47 7.59 -8.34
N ALA A 43 -16.74 7.52 -7.22
CA ALA A 43 -15.56 6.69 -7.09
C ALA A 43 -15.85 5.20 -7.36
N ASN A 44 -16.95 4.68 -6.82
CA ASN A 44 -17.36 3.31 -7.07
C ASN A 44 -17.73 3.07 -8.54
N GLN A 45 -18.47 4.00 -9.16
CA GLN A 45 -18.84 3.89 -10.58
C GLN A 45 -17.61 3.92 -11.49
N ALA A 46 -16.66 4.83 -11.23
CA ALA A 46 -15.41 4.88 -11.98
C ALA A 46 -14.64 3.56 -11.82
N ARG A 47 -14.55 3.02 -10.60
CA ARG A 47 -13.92 1.71 -10.34
C ARG A 47 -14.60 0.56 -11.09
N ASP A 48 -15.93 0.56 -11.14
CA ASP A 48 -16.70 -0.43 -11.89
C ASP A 48 -16.43 -0.32 -13.40
N GLU A 49 -16.37 0.89 -13.96
CA GLU A 49 -16.06 1.15 -15.37
C GLU A 49 -14.62 0.74 -15.74
N LEU A 50 -13.64 1.08 -14.88
CA LEU A 50 -12.24 0.64 -15.00
C LEU A 50 -12.12 -0.90 -14.98
N ARG A 51 -12.89 -1.58 -14.12
CA ARG A 51 -12.93 -3.05 -14.06
C ARG A 51 -13.47 -3.65 -15.36
N ASP A 52 -14.54 -3.08 -15.89
CA ASP A 52 -15.23 -3.60 -17.07
C ASP A 52 -14.38 -3.39 -18.35
N GLU A 53 -13.56 -2.33 -18.42
CA GLU A 53 -12.72 -2.02 -19.58
C GLU A 53 -11.31 -2.63 -19.54
N LEU A 54 -10.64 -2.59 -18.38
CA LEU A 54 -9.22 -3.00 -18.25
C LEU A 54 -9.06 -4.40 -17.63
N GLY A 55 -10.14 -5.03 -17.20
CA GLY A 55 -10.13 -6.32 -16.53
C GLY A 55 -9.90 -6.22 -15.01
N PRO A 56 -10.11 -7.33 -14.29
CA PRO A 56 -10.15 -7.35 -12.82
C PRO A 56 -8.82 -6.97 -12.14
N GLU A 57 -7.68 -7.03 -12.83
CA GLU A 57 -6.36 -6.69 -12.27
C GLU A 57 -6.20 -5.20 -11.91
N TYR A 58 -6.93 -4.29 -12.56
CA TYR A 58 -6.82 -2.84 -12.31
C TYR A 58 -7.98 -2.30 -11.45
N ALA A 59 -8.97 -3.14 -11.15
CA ALA A 59 -10.15 -2.79 -10.38
C ALA A 59 -9.87 -2.63 -8.89
N ASP A 60 -8.83 -3.29 -8.38
CA ASP A 60 -8.48 -3.34 -6.96
C ASP A 60 -7.29 -2.44 -6.62
N LEU A 61 -7.08 -1.34 -7.34
CA LEU A 61 -6.23 -0.25 -6.87
C LEU A 61 -6.86 0.33 -5.60
N GLU A 62 -6.53 -0.28 -4.46
CA GLU A 62 -6.98 0.18 -3.16
C GLU A 62 -6.32 1.52 -2.89
N LEU A 63 -7.09 2.50 -2.45
CA LEU A 63 -6.56 3.78 -1.96
C LEU A 63 -5.50 3.61 -0.85
N LYS A 64 -5.36 2.41 -0.27
CA LYS A 64 -4.30 1.99 0.67
C LYS A 64 -2.97 1.66 -0.01
N ASP A 65 -2.98 1.21 -1.26
CA ASP A 65 -1.78 1.09 -2.07
C ASP A 65 -1.25 2.46 -2.52
N LEU A 66 -1.99 3.54 -2.24
CA LEU A 66 -1.47 4.90 -2.35
C LEU A 66 -0.93 5.44 -1.01
N ASP A 67 -0.66 4.56 -0.03
CA ASP A 67 0.20 4.88 1.10
C ASP A 67 1.64 4.48 0.74
N PRO A 68 2.54 5.44 0.46
CA PRO A 68 3.90 5.14 0.01
C PRO A 68 4.66 4.25 0.99
N ARG A 69 4.27 4.23 2.27
CA ARG A 69 4.89 3.37 3.29
C ARG A 69 4.52 1.89 3.13
N GLN A 70 3.32 1.58 2.62
CA GLN A 70 2.89 0.19 2.41
C GLN A 70 3.48 -0.37 1.10
N ILE A 71 3.56 0.44 0.04
CA ILE A 71 4.24 0.06 -1.22
C ILE A 71 5.72 -0.28 -0.96
N VAL A 72 6.44 0.61 -0.25
CA VAL A 72 7.85 0.39 0.08
C VAL A 72 8.03 -0.84 0.96
N ARG A 73 7.13 -1.06 1.93
CA ARG A 73 7.17 -2.26 2.77
C ARG A 73 6.97 -3.54 1.94
N LYS A 74 6.02 -3.54 1.00
CA LYS A 74 5.75 -4.70 0.14
C LYS A 74 6.96 -5.00 -0.75
N HIS A 75 7.53 -3.99 -1.40
CA HIS A 75 8.72 -4.18 -2.25
C HIS A 75 10.00 -4.53 -1.48
N ILE A 76 10.17 -4.05 -0.25
CA ILE A 76 11.31 -4.46 0.58
C ILE A 76 11.12 -5.90 1.08
N LEU A 77 9.90 -6.30 1.46
CA LEU A 77 9.63 -7.67 1.89
C LEU A 77 9.80 -8.66 0.73
N GLU A 78 9.31 -8.30 -0.45
CA GLU A 78 9.46 -9.06 -1.70
C GLU A 78 10.93 -9.21 -2.09
N ALA A 79 11.74 -8.14 -2.01
CA ALA A 79 13.18 -8.22 -2.26
C ALA A 79 13.94 -9.06 -1.22
N LEU A 80 13.47 -9.11 0.03
CA LEU A 80 14.05 -9.97 1.06
C LEU A 80 13.64 -11.43 0.86
N GLU A 81 12.40 -11.70 0.44
CA GLU A 81 11.94 -13.04 0.09
C GLU A 81 12.67 -13.57 -1.17
N ASP A 82 12.94 -12.73 -2.17
CA ASP A 82 13.75 -13.09 -3.33
C ASP A 82 15.22 -13.38 -2.94
N ASP A 83 15.84 -12.58 -2.05
CA ASP A 83 17.21 -12.85 -1.54
C ASP A 83 17.27 -14.12 -0.65
N ASP A 84 16.20 -14.44 0.10
CA ASP A 84 16.11 -15.66 0.93
C ASP A 84 15.87 -16.94 0.08
N GLU A 85 15.32 -16.83 -1.14
CA GLU A 85 15.17 -17.96 -2.09
C GLU A 85 16.47 -18.28 -2.86
N ASP A 86 17.43 -17.35 -2.91
CA ASP A 86 18.72 -17.50 -3.59
C ASP A 86 19.90 -17.84 -2.63
N GLU A 87 19.71 -17.84 -1.30
CA GLU A 87 20.76 -18.12 -0.30
C GLU A 87 20.78 -19.58 0.26
N ASP A 88 20.17 -20.54 -0.44
CA ASP A 88 20.40 -21.99 -0.22
C ASP A 88 21.50 -22.56 -1.14
N GLU A 89 22.36 -21.72 -1.74
CA GLU A 89 23.59 -22.17 -2.40
C GLU A 89 24.76 -22.18 -1.41
N ASP A 90 25.04 -23.37 -0.86
CA ASP A 90 26.34 -23.74 -0.27
C ASP A 90 27.45 -23.55 -1.33
N ASP A 91 27.94 -22.32 -1.48
CA ASP A 91 29.02 -21.97 -2.39
C ASP A 91 30.39 -22.28 -1.71
N GLU A 92 30.65 -23.56 -1.45
CA GLU A 92 32.02 -24.03 -1.18
C GLU A 92 32.77 -24.14 -2.52
N PRO A 93 33.90 -23.43 -2.72
CA PRO A 93 34.64 -23.53 -3.97
C PRO A 93 35.15 -24.96 -4.15
N ASP A 94 34.81 -25.59 -5.28
CA ASP A 94 35.25 -26.94 -5.66
C ASP A 94 36.79 -26.97 -5.82
N VAL A 95 37.50 -27.26 -4.73
CA VAL A 95 38.96 -27.43 -4.73
C VAL A 95 39.26 -28.87 -5.13
N LEU A 96 39.80 -29.07 -6.33
CA LEU A 96 40.21 -30.37 -6.86
C LEU A 96 41.05 -31.15 -5.84
N GLU A 97 40.74 -32.44 -5.62
CA GLU A 97 41.48 -33.28 -4.69
C GLU A 97 42.86 -33.68 -5.25
N ASP A 98 43.85 -33.93 -4.37
CA ASP A 98 45.23 -34.28 -4.77
C ASP A 98 45.25 -35.58 -5.60
N GLY A 99 45.49 -35.44 -6.91
CA GLY A 99 45.53 -36.54 -7.87
C GLY A 99 44.36 -36.55 -8.87
N GLU A 100 43.41 -35.64 -8.74
CA GLU A 100 42.36 -35.45 -9.72
C GLU A 100 42.90 -34.70 -10.95
N VAL A 101 42.70 -35.27 -12.13
CA VAL A 101 43.22 -34.69 -13.37
C VAL A 101 42.18 -33.70 -13.87
N PRO A 102 42.56 -32.42 -14.06
CA PRO A 102 41.62 -31.43 -14.54
C PRO A 102 41.07 -31.86 -15.92
N PRO A 103 39.80 -31.54 -16.21
CA PRO A 103 39.17 -31.93 -17.47
C PRO A 103 39.98 -31.36 -18.64
N PHE A 104 40.37 -32.23 -19.57
CA PHE A 104 41.03 -31.81 -20.81
C PHE A 104 40.04 -31.89 -21.97
N ASP A 105 40.17 -30.92 -22.87
CA ASP A 105 39.32 -30.77 -24.04
C ASP A 105 39.91 -31.55 -25.23
N ASP A 106 39.22 -32.61 -25.63
CA ASP A 106 39.63 -33.52 -26.70
C ASP A 106 39.45 -32.92 -28.10
N GLU A 107 38.77 -31.78 -28.24
CA GLU A 107 38.55 -31.11 -29.53
C GLU A 107 39.66 -30.12 -29.91
N ALA A 108 40.69 -29.96 -29.07
CA ALA A 108 41.83 -29.11 -29.37
C ALA A 108 42.76 -29.76 -30.43
N THR A 109 42.51 -29.51 -31.73
CA THR A 109 43.47 -29.78 -32.83
C THR A 109 43.56 -28.61 -33.81
#